data_AF-T1GXA4-F1
#
_entry.id   AF-T1GXA4-F1
#
_cell.length_a   1.000
_cell.length_b   1.000
_cell.length_c   1.000
_cell.angle_alpha   90.00
_cell.angle_beta   90.00
_cell.angle_gamma   90.00
#
_symmetry.space_group_name_H-M   'P 1'
#
loop_
_entity.id
_entity.type
_entity.pdbx_description
1 polymer ?
#
loop_
_entity_poly.entity_id
_entity_poly.type
_entity_poly.pdbx_seq_one_letter_code
_entity_poly.pdbx_strand_id
1 'polypeptide(L)'
;MKLDAQTFAEWEVDYVKLDGCYADPKTMDKGYPEFGKYLNQTGRPMVYSCSWPVYQEEEGTIPNYELMTEHCNLWRNWDDIQDSYTSLIGIMDYFAKNQERIQPHSGPGHWNDPDMLLLGNYGLSYEQSKTQMAIWAILAAPLLMSTDLRAVSPEIKAVLQNKDIIAVNQDALGIQGK
;
A
#
# COMPACT_ATOMS: atom_id res chain seq x y z
N MET A 1 -12.33 16.71 -7.28
CA MET A 1 -10.97 16.40 -7.76
C MET A 1 -10.06 17.64 -7.84
N LYS A 2 -10.20 18.58 -8.80
CA LYS A 2 -9.27 19.74 -8.88
C LYS A 2 -9.25 20.63 -7.62
N LEU A 3 -10.43 20.98 -7.10
CA LEU A 3 -10.55 21.78 -5.87
C LEU A 3 -9.88 21.08 -4.68
N ASP A 4 -10.08 19.76 -4.54
CA ASP A 4 -9.54 18.96 -3.44
C ASP A 4 -8.00 18.90 -3.52
N ALA A 5 -7.44 18.67 -4.71
CA ALA A 5 -5.99 18.68 -4.92
C ALA A 5 -5.36 20.02 -4.51
N GLN A 6 -5.98 21.14 -4.91
CA GLN A 6 -5.53 22.48 -4.51
C GLN A 6 -5.63 22.69 -3.00
N THR A 7 -6.74 22.26 -2.39
CA THR A 7 -6.94 22.32 -0.93
C THR A 7 -5.86 21.54 -0.18
N PHE A 8 -5.53 20.32 -0.64
CA PHE A 8 -4.47 19.52 -0.03
C PHE A 8 -3.10 20.20 -0.12
N ALA A 9 -2.79 20.80 -1.27
CA ALA A 9 -1.55 21.55 -1.43
C ALA A 9 -1.49 22.81 -0.55
N GLU A 10 -2.60 23.54 -0.42
CA GLU A 10 -2.72 24.72 0.47
C GLU A 10 -2.56 24.36 1.95
N TRP A 11 -3.00 23.16 2.35
CA TRP A 11 -2.80 22.63 3.69
C TRP A 11 -1.44 21.97 3.90
N GLU A 12 -0.58 21.99 2.88
CA GLU A 12 0.74 21.39 2.93
C GLU A 12 0.71 19.87 3.20
N VAL A 13 -0.29 19.16 2.68
CA VAL A 13 -0.36 17.69 2.75
C VAL A 13 0.81 17.06 1.98
N ASP A 14 1.34 15.94 2.47
CA ASP A 14 2.47 15.22 1.84
C ASP A 14 2.08 13.85 1.28
N TYR A 15 0.92 13.32 1.67
CA TYR A 15 0.46 11.98 1.32
C TYR A 15 -1.05 11.99 1.12
N VAL A 16 -1.54 11.50 -0.02
CA VAL A 16 -2.95 11.39 -0.34
C VAL A 16 -3.27 9.95 -0.71
N LYS A 17 -4.13 9.30 0.08
CA LYS A 17 -4.81 8.06 -0.31
C LYS A 17 -6.14 8.43 -0.97
N LEU A 18 -6.34 8.02 -2.22
CA LEU A 18 -7.64 8.14 -2.88
C LEU A 18 -8.33 6.77 -2.91
N ASP A 19 -9.51 6.72 -2.31
CA ASP A 19 -10.35 5.54 -2.27
C ASP A 19 -11.33 5.48 -3.46
N GLY A 20 -11.86 4.28 -3.74
CA GLY A 20 -12.72 4.00 -4.91
C GLY A 20 -14.19 3.70 -4.60
N CYS A 21 -14.59 3.70 -3.32
CA CYS A 21 -15.98 3.49 -2.91
C CYS A 21 -16.93 4.39 -3.70
N TYR A 22 -18.06 3.83 -4.13
CA TYR A 22 -19.12 4.54 -4.88
C TYR A 22 -18.71 5.11 -6.25
N ALA A 23 -17.53 4.77 -6.78
CA ALA A 23 -17.16 5.02 -8.17
C ALA A 23 -17.42 3.78 -9.04
N ASP A 24 -17.58 3.98 -10.35
CA ASP A 24 -17.65 2.87 -11.32
C ASP A 24 -16.22 2.36 -11.61
N PRO A 25 -15.87 1.10 -11.27
CA PRO A 25 -14.52 0.55 -11.50
C PRO A 25 -14.07 0.62 -12.96
N LYS A 26 -15.00 0.67 -13.93
CA LYS A 26 -14.71 0.82 -15.36
C LYS A 26 -14.20 2.20 -15.76
N THR A 27 -14.27 3.17 -14.85
CA THR A 27 -13.84 4.56 -15.09
C THR A 27 -12.55 4.92 -14.35
N MET A 28 -12.02 4.00 -13.53
CA MET A 28 -10.86 4.24 -12.67
C MET A 28 -9.56 4.43 -13.46
N ASP A 29 -9.48 3.86 -14.67
CA ASP A 29 -8.42 4.10 -15.68
C ASP A 29 -8.36 5.55 -16.18
N LYS A 30 -9.37 6.37 -15.88
CA LYS A 30 -9.41 7.80 -16.18
C LYS A 30 -9.40 8.64 -14.91
N GLY A 31 -10.22 8.28 -13.93
CA GLY A 31 -10.40 9.07 -12.70
C GLY A 31 -9.13 9.17 -11.86
N TYR A 32 -8.41 8.07 -11.66
CA TYR A 32 -7.18 8.08 -10.87
C TYR A 32 -6.05 8.86 -11.56
N PRO A 33 -5.77 8.65 -12.87
CA PRO A 33 -4.83 9.50 -13.61
C PRO A 33 -5.21 10.98 -13.64
N GLU A 34 -6.49 11.31 -13.78
CA GLU A 34 -6.96 12.70 -13.77
C GLU A 34 -6.68 13.38 -12.43
N PHE A 35 -6.95 12.68 -11.32
CA PHE A 35 -6.63 13.21 -10.00
C PHE A 35 -5.12 13.35 -9.77
N GLY A 36 -4.31 12.37 -10.17
CA GLY A 36 -2.85 12.46 -10.12
C GLY A 36 -2.30 13.66 -10.91
N LYS A 37 -2.89 13.95 -12.08
CA LYS A 37 -2.59 15.17 -12.84
C LYS A 37 -2.93 16.45 -12.07
N TYR A 38 -4.08 16.51 -11.39
CA TYR A 38 -4.43 17.67 -10.57
C TYR A 38 -3.48 17.86 -9.39
N LEU A 39 -3.05 16.77 -8.72
CA LEU A 39 -2.03 16.82 -7.67
C LEU A 39 -0.73 17.42 -8.21
N ASN A 40 -0.23 16.93 -9.35
CA ASN A 40 0.99 17.44 -9.97
C ASN A 40 0.89 18.93 -10.37
N GLN A 41 -0.28 19.37 -10.86
CA GLN A 41 -0.52 20.77 -11.24
C GLN A 41 -0.46 21.77 -10.07
N THR A 42 -0.58 21.31 -8.83
CA THR A 42 -0.41 22.17 -7.64
C THR A 42 1.04 22.61 -7.45
N GLY A 43 2.01 21.88 -8.04
CA GLY A 43 3.44 22.11 -7.84
C GLY A 43 3.99 21.60 -6.50
N ARG A 44 3.15 21.04 -5.62
CA ARG A 44 3.58 20.42 -4.36
C ARG A 44 3.77 18.90 -4.56
N PRO A 45 4.96 18.34 -4.26
CA PRO A 45 5.15 16.90 -4.23
C PRO A 45 4.27 16.26 -3.14
N MET A 46 3.43 15.31 -3.53
CA MET A 46 2.57 14.53 -2.63
C MET A 46 2.63 13.06 -3.05
N VAL A 47 2.87 12.17 -2.10
CA VAL A 47 2.78 10.72 -2.34
C VAL A 47 1.33 10.39 -2.65
N TYR A 48 1.09 9.71 -3.77
CA TYR A 48 -0.25 9.34 -4.20
C TYR A 48 -0.48 7.84 -4.10
N SER A 49 -1.31 7.44 -3.13
CA SER A 49 -1.73 6.07 -2.85
C SER A 49 -3.09 5.81 -3.48
N CYS A 50 -3.15 4.85 -4.40
CA CYS A 50 -4.31 4.57 -5.22
C CYS A 50 -5.00 3.27 -4.77
N SER A 51 -6.26 3.34 -4.33
CA SER A 51 -7.05 2.11 -4.11
C SER A 51 -7.58 1.49 -5.41
N TRP A 52 -7.17 1.98 -6.58
CA TRP A 52 -7.71 1.56 -7.87
C TRP A 52 -7.76 0.03 -8.09
N PRO A 53 -6.66 -0.73 -7.99
CA PRO A 53 -6.67 -2.11 -8.48
C PRO A 53 -7.61 -3.02 -7.69
N VAL A 54 -7.75 -2.86 -6.37
CA VAL A 54 -8.67 -3.70 -5.57
C VAL A 54 -10.11 -3.67 -6.12
N TYR A 55 -10.64 -2.49 -6.46
CA TYR A 55 -12.01 -2.37 -6.98
C TYR A 55 -12.20 -3.00 -8.37
N GLN A 56 -11.17 -2.98 -9.21
CA GLN A 56 -11.24 -3.64 -10.53
C GLN A 56 -11.10 -5.16 -10.41
N GLU A 57 -10.22 -5.63 -9.53
CA GLU A 57 -10.04 -7.06 -9.25
C GLU A 57 -11.33 -7.68 -8.68
N GLU A 58 -12.04 -6.97 -7.79
CA GLU A 58 -13.35 -7.39 -7.26
C GLU A 58 -14.40 -7.62 -8.36
N GLU A 59 -14.35 -6.84 -9.45
CA GLU A 59 -15.23 -7.02 -10.61
C GLU A 59 -14.68 -8.00 -11.67
N GLY A 60 -13.53 -8.63 -11.42
CA GLY A 60 -12.86 -9.54 -12.36
C GLY A 60 -12.22 -8.82 -13.55
N THR A 61 -11.97 -7.52 -13.44
CA THR A 61 -11.24 -6.73 -14.43
C THR A 61 -9.75 -6.71 -14.07
N ILE A 62 -8.88 -7.09 -15.00
CA ILE A 62 -7.43 -7.02 -14.79
C ILE A 62 -6.99 -5.55 -14.82
N PRO A 63 -6.43 -4.99 -13.74
CA PRO A 63 -5.97 -3.60 -13.70
C PRO A 63 -4.83 -3.32 -14.67
N ASN A 64 -4.77 -2.10 -15.18
CA ASN A 64 -3.66 -1.65 -16.02
C ASN A 64 -2.49 -1.15 -15.15
N TYR A 65 -1.63 -2.07 -14.74
CA TYR A 65 -0.48 -1.75 -13.88
C TYR A 65 0.52 -0.79 -14.51
N GLU A 66 0.73 -0.83 -15.83
CA GLU A 66 1.60 0.14 -16.53
C GLU A 66 1.05 1.56 -16.44
N LEU A 67 -0.27 1.72 -16.47
CA LEU A 67 -0.85 3.05 -16.28
C LEU A 67 -0.76 3.50 -14.81
N MET A 68 -0.78 2.57 -13.86
CA MET A 68 -0.59 2.89 -12.44
C MET A 68 0.84 3.30 -12.12
N THR A 69 1.86 2.68 -12.72
CA THR A 69 3.28 3.07 -12.51
C THR A 69 3.56 4.51 -12.96
N GLU A 70 2.83 5.01 -13.96
CA GLU A 70 2.93 6.40 -14.43
C GLU A 70 2.21 7.41 -13.52
N HIS A 71 1.19 6.97 -12.77
CA HIS A 71 0.25 7.88 -12.12
C HIS A 71 0.13 7.73 -10.61
N CYS A 72 0.63 6.65 -10.00
CA CYS A 72 0.49 6.35 -8.59
C CYS A 72 1.86 5.99 -7.99
N ASN A 73 2.10 6.38 -6.74
CA ASN A 73 3.31 5.98 -6.03
C ASN A 73 3.20 4.61 -5.35
N LEU A 74 1.97 4.21 -5.03
CA LEU A 74 1.64 2.90 -4.52
C LEU A 74 0.16 2.60 -4.75
N TRP A 75 -0.22 1.32 -4.74
CA TRP A 75 -1.61 0.93 -4.94
C TRP A 75 -2.03 -0.29 -4.13
N ARG A 76 -3.24 -0.24 -3.57
CA ARG A 76 -3.85 -1.34 -2.83
C ARG A 76 -4.38 -2.39 -3.81
N ASN A 77 -3.72 -3.53 -3.87
CA ASN A 77 -4.05 -4.60 -4.82
C ASN A 77 -5.27 -5.43 -4.43
N TRP A 78 -5.51 -5.58 -3.12
CA TRP A 78 -6.44 -6.57 -2.58
C TRP A 78 -7.19 -6.06 -1.35
N ASP A 79 -8.10 -6.88 -0.81
CA ASP A 79 -8.98 -6.66 0.34
C ASP A 79 -8.30 -5.92 1.51
N ASP A 80 -9.11 -5.17 2.25
CA ASP A 80 -8.68 -4.51 3.49
C ASP A 80 -8.23 -5.51 4.55
N ILE A 81 -7.05 -5.27 5.12
CA ILE A 81 -6.52 -6.06 6.20
C ILE A 81 -7.38 -5.86 7.46
N GLN A 82 -7.76 -6.98 8.06
CA GLN A 82 -8.48 -7.01 9.34
C GLN A 82 -7.55 -7.56 10.41
N ASP A 83 -7.76 -7.15 11.67
CA ASP A 83 -6.94 -7.57 12.81
C ASP A 83 -7.15 -9.06 13.16
N SER A 84 -6.65 -9.93 12.29
CA SER A 84 -6.74 -11.39 12.38
C SER A 84 -5.69 -12.07 11.52
N TYR A 85 -5.21 -13.23 11.98
CA TYR A 85 -4.29 -14.04 11.20
C TYR A 85 -4.90 -14.56 9.88
N THR A 86 -6.22 -14.79 9.86
CA THR A 86 -6.93 -15.22 8.64
C THR A 86 -6.84 -14.18 7.53
N SER A 87 -7.07 -12.90 7.85
CA SER A 87 -6.93 -11.82 6.87
C SER A 87 -5.50 -11.68 6.38
N LEU A 88 -4.52 -11.75 7.30
CA LEU A 88 -3.09 -11.73 6.96
C LEU A 88 -2.73 -12.84 5.95
N ILE A 89 -3.13 -14.09 6.21
CA ILE A 89 -2.89 -15.20 5.29
C ILE A 89 -3.61 -15.02 3.96
N GLY A 90 -4.85 -14.50 3.96
CA GLY A 90 -5.60 -14.23 2.72
C GLY A 90 -4.85 -13.28 1.78
N ILE A 91 -4.28 -12.21 2.33
CA ILE A 91 -3.47 -11.25 1.57
C ILE A 91 -2.19 -11.92 1.07
N MET A 92 -1.45 -12.64 1.93
CA MET A 92 -0.23 -13.35 1.54
C MET A 92 -0.49 -14.35 0.40
N ASP A 93 -1.59 -15.10 0.48
CA ASP A 93 -2.03 -16.04 -0.54
C ASP A 93 -2.35 -15.34 -1.87
N TYR A 94 -3.03 -14.19 -1.85
CA TYR A 94 -3.31 -13.42 -3.06
C TYR A 94 -2.02 -12.97 -3.73
N PHE A 95 -1.10 -12.39 -2.97
CA PHE A 95 0.18 -11.91 -3.49
C PHE A 95 1.02 -13.06 -4.07
N ALA A 96 1.09 -14.19 -3.36
CA ALA A 96 1.81 -15.38 -3.85
C ALA A 96 1.20 -15.97 -5.13
N LYS A 97 -0.14 -16.04 -5.23
CA LYS A 97 -0.84 -16.57 -6.42
C LYS A 97 -0.71 -15.65 -7.64
N ASN A 98 -0.62 -14.35 -7.42
CA ASN A 98 -0.60 -13.35 -8.49
C ASN A 98 0.79 -12.76 -8.76
N GLN A 99 1.84 -13.26 -8.10
CA GLN A 99 3.19 -12.67 -8.13
C GLN A 99 3.75 -12.46 -9.54
N GLU A 100 3.51 -13.38 -10.48
CA GLU A 100 4.01 -13.23 -11.85
C GLU A 100 3.40 -12.04 -12.59
N ARG A 101 2.21 -11.60 -12.16
CA ARG A 101 1.48 -10.48 -12.75
C ARG A 101 1.76 -9.16 -12.03
N ILE A 102 1.89 -9.16 -10.70
CA ILE A 102 1.98 -7.92 -9.91
C ILE A 102 3.42 -7.52 -9.57
N GLN A 103 4.33 -8.48 -9.39
CA GLN A 103 5.71 -8.21 -8.96
C GLN A 103 6.50 -7.36 -9.98
N PRO A 104 6.38 -7.55 -11.32
CA PRO A 104 7.14 -6.78 -12.30
C PRO A 104 6.87 -5.27 -12.28
N HIS A 105 5.74 -4.84 -11.71
CA HIS A 105 5.33 -3.43 -11.66
C HIS A 105 5.70 -2.74 -10.34
N SER A 106 6.28 -3.45 -9.38
CA SER A 106 6.74 -2.87 -8.11
C SER A 106 8.20 -2.44 -8.22
N GLY A 107 8.53 -1.22 -7.82
CA GLY A 107 9.88 -0.69 -7.87
C GLY A 107 10.00 0.76 -7.38
N PRO A 108 11.20 1.36 -7.45
CA PRO A 108 11.45 2.72 -6.97
C PRO A 108 10.45 3.75 -7.52
N GLY A 109 9.54 4.20 -6.65
CA GLY A 109 8.54 5.22 -6.95
C GLY A 109 7.14 4.70 -7.26
N HIS A 110 6.93 3.38 -7.33
CA HIS A 110 5.66 2.72 -7.67
C HIS A 110 5.56 1.33 -7.00
N TRP A 111 4.81 1.19 -5.91
CA TRP A 111 4.84 -0.01 -5.06
C TRP A 111 3.49 -0.74 -4.97
N ASN A 112 3.52 -2.07 -4.95
CA ASN A 112 2.34 -2.83 -4.50
C ASN A 112 2.10 -2.62 -2.99
N ASP A 113 0.85 -2.45 -2.60
CA ASP A 113 0.43 -2.22 -1.21
C ASP A 113 -0.46 -3.38 -0.72
N PRO A 114 0.08 -4.33 0.07
CA PRO A 114 -0.67 -5.38 0.76
C PRO A 114 -1.41 -4.89 2.01
N ASP A 115 -1.57 -3.58 2.19
CA ASP A 115 -2.21 -2.91 3.32
C ASP A 115 -1.36 -2.83 4.60
N MET A 116 -1.92 -2.21 5.65
CA MET A 116 -1.25 -1.80 6.87
C MET A 116 -0.65 -2.96 7.71
N LEU A 117 0.36 -2.62 8.52
CA LEU A 117 0.89 -3.51 9.57
C LEU A 117 -0.07 -3.60 10.77
N LEU A 118 -0.37 -4.82 11.21
CA LEU A 118 -1.24 -5.11 12.37
C LEU A 118 -0.48 -5.19 13.71
N LEU A 119 0.86 -5.09 13.66
CA LEU A 119 1.74 -5.25 14.81
C LEU A 119 1.35 -4.29 15.94
N GLY A 120 1.06 -4.84 17.12
CA GLY A 120 0.73 -4.06 18.32
C GLY A 120 -0.76 -3.98 18.62
N ASN A 121 -1.60 -4.55 17.74
CA ASN A 121 -3.03 -4.68 17.95
C ASN A 121 -3.36 -6.01 18.68
N TYR A 122 -4.50 -6.63 18.38
CA TYR A 122 -5.08 -7.69 19.21
C TYR A 122 -5.12 -9.06 18.52
N GLY A 123 -5.12 -9.08 17.18
CA GLY A 123 -5.41 -10.26 16.38
C GLY A 123 -4.20 -11.11 16.00
N LEU A 124 -2.98 -10.63 16.22
CA LEU A 124 -1.74 -11.36 15.93
C LEU A 124 -1.00 -11.72 17.21
N SER A 125 -0.51 -12.96 17.29
CA SER A 125 0.49 -13.34 18.27
C SER A 125 1.85 -12.69 17.98
N TYR A 126 2.79 -12.77 18.93
CA TYR A 126 4.16 -12.29 18.73
C TYR A 126 4.84 -12.95 17.52
N GLU A 127 4.66 -14.26 17.35
CA GLU A 127 5.23 -14.99 16.21
C GLU A 127 4.60 -14.55 14.89
N GLN A 128 3.28 -14.37 14.85
CA GLN A 128 2.56 -13.91 13.66
C GLN A 128 2.92 -12.46 13.30
N SER A 129 3.19 -11.61 14.31
CA SER A 129 3.69 -10.25 14.13
C SER A 129 5.05 -10.23 13.42
N LYS A 130 5.97 -11.13 13.81
CA LYS A 130 7.25 -11.29 13.12
C LYS A 130 7.05 -11.79 11.69
N THR A 131 6.12 -12.73 11.47
CA THR A 131 5.78 -13.21 10.12
C THR A 131 5.32 -12.05 9.23
N GLN A 132 4.38 -11.21 9.68
CA GLN A 132 3.91 -10.07 8.88
C GLN A 132 5.08 -9.12 8.53
N MET A 133 5.88 -8.73 9.52
CA MET A 133 7.00 -7.81 9.31
C MET A 133 8.01 -8.36 8.29
N ALA A 134 8.37 -9.64 8.39
CA ALA A 134 9.31 -10.27 7.47
C ALA A 134 8.75 -10.37 6.05
N ILE A 135 7.49 -10.77 5.90
CA ILE A 135 6.86 -10.92 4.57
C ILE A 135 6.66 -9.56 3.90
N TRP A 136 6.21 -8.53 4.63
CA TRP A 136 6.08 -7.18 4.07
C TRP A 136 7.44 -6.63 3.62
N ALA A 137 8.52 -6.93 4.35
CA ALA A 137 9.86 -6.57 3.93
C ALA A 137 10.28 -7.27 2.63
N ILE A 138 10.04 -8.59 2.51
CA ILE A 138 10.32 -9.37 1.29
C ILE A 138 9.50 -8.83 0.11
N LEU A 139 8.24 -8.47 0.34
CA LEU A 139 7.37 -7.93 -0.71
C LEU A 139 7.69 -6.49 -1.12
N ALA A 140 8.71 -5.86 -0.52
CA ALA A 140 9.01 -4.42 -0.69
C ALA A 140 7.76 -3.53 -0.44
N ALA A 141 6.94 -3.94 0.53
CA ALA A 141 5.68 -3.27 0.84
C ALA A 141 5.89 -1.99 1.66
N PRO A 142 4.93 -1.04 1.62
CA PRO A 142 4.89 0.07 2.57
C PRO A 142 4.83 -0.45 4.02
N LEU A 143 5.68 0.09 4.91
CA LEU A 143 5.65 -0.21 6.35
C LEU A 143 4.77 0.81 7.08
N LEU A 144 3.48 0.82 6.76
CA LEU A 144 2.48 1.73 7.35
C LEU A 144 1.85 1.08 8.59
N MET A 145 2.21 1.57 9.78
CA MET A 145 1.66 1.09 11.06
C MET A 145 0.24 1.62 11.29
N SER A 146 -0.64 0.77 11.81
CA SER A 146 -1.94 1.16 12.33
C SER A 146 -2.14 0.58 13.73
N THR A 147 -1.55 1.22 14.74
CA THR A 147 -1.59 0.78 16.13
C THR A 147 -1.47 1.95 17.11
N ASP A 148 -1.84 1.77 18.38
CA ASP A 148 -1.65 2.80 19.41
C ASP A 148 -0.19 2.85 19.88
N LEU A 149 0.58 3.78 19.31
CA LEU A 149 1.99 3.99 19.62
C LEU A 149 2.25 4.35 21.10
N ARG A 150 1.24 4.79 21.85
CA ARG A 150 1.37 5.12 23.29
C ARG A 150 1.39 3.85 24.15
N ALA A 151 0.86 2.75 23.63
CA ALA A 151 0.61 1.51 24.37
C ALA A 151 1.27 0.27 23.74
N VAL A 152 2.02 0.41 22.64
CA VAL A 152 2.73 -0.70 22.00
C VAL A 152 3.70 -1.37 22.98
N SER A 153 3.66 -2.70 23.05
CA SER A 153 4.54 -3.45 23.97
C SER A 153 6.01 -3.32 23.55
N PRO A 154 6.97 -3.41 24.49
CA PRO A 154 8.40 -3.36 24.16
C PRO A 154 8.84 -4.42 23.14
N GLU A 155 8.26 -5.62 23.20
CA GLU A 155 8.57 -6.72 22.30
C GLU A 155 8.13 -6.41 20.85
N ILE A 156 6.91 -5.92 20.66
CA ILE A 156 6.42 -5.53 19.34
C ILE A 156 7.17 -4.31 18.81
N LYS A 157 7.46 -3.33 19.68
CA LYS A 157 8.28 -2.18 19.31
C LYS A 157 9.64 -2.61 18.78
N ALA A 158 10.27 -3.63 19.37
CA ALA A 158 11.53 -4.17 18.88
C ALA A 158 11.41 -4.80 17.48
N VAL A 159 10.27 -5.44 17.16
CA VAL A 159 10.01 -5.98 15.81
C VAL A 159 9.83 -4.83 14.81
N LEU A 160 8.99 -3.85 15.12
CA LEU A 160 8.73 -2.68 14.27
C LEU A 160 9.99 -1.83 14.01
N GLN A 161 10.91 -1.79 14.97
CA GLN A 161 12.16 -1.01 14.90
C GLN A 161 13.38 -1.86 14.53
N ASN A 162 13.19 -3.10 14.07
CA ASN A 162 14.28 -3.97 13.68
C ASN A 162 15.01 -3.39 12.46
N LYS A 163 16.23 -2.90 12.67
CA LYS A 163 17.03 -2.22 11.64
C LYS A 163 17.38 -3.12 10.47
N ASP A 164 17.60 -4.41 10.71
CA ASP A 164 17.99 -5.34 9.66
C ASP A 164 16.81 -5.63 8.73
N ILE A 165 15.60 -5.80 9.29
CA ILE A 165 14.39 -5.99 8.47
C ILE A 165 14.02 -4.70 7.73
N ILE A 166 14.14 -3.54 8.38
CA ILE A 166 13.93 -2.24 7.71
C ILE A 166 14.94 -2.07 6.57
N ALA A 167 16.21 -2.45 6.76
CA ALA A 167 17.22 -2.37 5.71
C ALA A 167 16.89 -3.26 4.50
N VAL A 168 16.33 -4.45 4.72
CA VAL A 168 15.82 -5.31 3.63
C VAL A 168 14.65 -4.63 2.91
N ASN A 169 13.68 -4.09 3.64
CA ASN A 169 12.53 -3.40 3.04
C ASN A 169 12.93 -2.13 2.26
N GLN A 170 13.95 -1.41 2.73
CA GLN A 170 14.44 -0.16 2.14
C GLN A 170 15.63 -0.38 1.20
N ASP A 171 15.84 -1.60 0.70
CA ASP A 171 16.89 -1.87 -0.27
C ASP A 171 16.70 -0.98 -1.52
N ALA A 172 17.79 -0.33 -1.93
CA ALA A 172 17.74 0.69 -2.97
C ALA A 172 17.42 0.13 -4.37
N LEU A 173 17.58 -1.19 -4.59
CA LEU A 173 17.15 -1.80 -5.85
C LEU A 173 15.62 -1.87 -5.94
N GLY A 174 14.92 -1.89 -4.80
CA GLY A 174 13.46 -1.89 -4.75
C GLY A 174 12.82 -3.10 -5.44
N ILE A 175 13.53 -4.23 -5.53
CA ILE A 175 13.02 -5.43 -6.21
C ILE A 175 12.16 -6.21 -5.22
N GLN A 176 10.84 -6.16 -5.43
CA GLN A 176 9.90 -7.00 -4.68
C GLN A 176 10.26 -8.50 -4.84
N GLY A 177 10.30 -9.22 -3.73
CA GLY A 177 10.52 -10.66 -3.67
C GLY A 177 9.34 -11.51 -4.15
N LYS A 178 9.56 -12.82 -4.14
CA LYS A 178 8.64 -13.86 -4.59
C LYS A 178 8.58 -15.00 -3.56
#